data_AF-A0A947AES7-F1
#
_entry.id   AF-A0A947AES7-F1
#
_cell.length_a   1.000
_cell.length_b   1.000
_cell.length_c   1.000
_cell.angle_alpha   90.00
_cell.angle_beta   90.00
_cell.angle_gamma   90.00
#
_symmetry.space_group_name_H-M   'P 1'
#
loop_
_entity.id
_entity.type
_entity.pdbx_description
1 polymer ?
#
loop_
_entity_poly.entity_id
_entity_poly.type
_entity_poly.pdbx_seq_one_letter_code
_entity_poly.pdbx_strand_id
1 'polypeptide(L)'
;GMEVGETKDVTIPAERAYGERKDELVIIAPVEQIPPGLKPEIGQMLEVGGASGDILKMRVVELDEKNITLDANPPLAGQNLTFQIELVERN
;
A
#
# COMPACT_ATOMS: atom_id res chain seq x y z
N GLY A 1 -15.40 13.86 23.89
CA GLY A 1 -15.78 14.31 22.53
C GLY A 1 -14.91 15.49 22.14
N MET A 2 -15.12 16.05 20.95
CA MET A 2 -14.53 17.33 20.53
C MET A 2 -15.61 18.41 20.49
N GLU A 3 -15.22 19.66 20.68
CA GLU A 3 -16.08 20.84 20.45
C GLU A 3 -15.98 21.30 19.00
N VAL A 4 -17.05 21.88 18.43
CA VAL A 4 -17.02 22.38 17.04
C VAL A 4 -15.99 23.52 16.95
N GLY A 5 -15.10 23.43 15.97
CA GLY A 5 -13.92 24.29 15.81
C GLY A 5 -12.68 23.83 16.60
N GLU A 6 -12.79 22.79 17.42
CA GLU A 6 -11.63 22.23 18.12
C GLU A 6 -10.74 21.45 17.14
N THR A 7 -9.43 21.67 17.22
CA THR A 7 -8.41 20.89 16.53
C THR A 7 -7.66 19.99 17.52
N LYS A 8 -7.45 18.72 17.17
CA LYS A 8 -6.65 17.77 17.94
C LYS A 8 -5.70 16.99 17.04
N ASP A 9 -4.47 16.82 17.50
CA ASP A 9 -3.52 15.90 16.89
C ASP A 9 -3.70 14.50 17.48
N VAL A 10 -3.86 13.51 16.60
CA VAL A 10 -4.03 12.10 16.96
C VAL A 10 -2.97 11.28 16.26
N THR A 11 -2.18 10.53 17.02
CA THR A 11 -1.23 9.57 16.46
C THR A 11 -1.80 8.16 16.59
N ILE A 12 -1.89 7.46 15.46
CA ILE A 12 -2.37 6.08 15.35
C ILE A 12 -1.16 5.20 15.01
N PRO A 13 -0.78 4.26 15.89
CA PRO A 13 0.27 3.28 15.59
C PRO A 13 -0.08 2.46 14.35
N ALA A 14 0.93 2.00 13.60
CA ALA A 14 0.75 1.19 12.39
C ALA A 14 -0.20 0.00 12.62
N GLU A 15 -0.01 -0.75 13.71
CA GLU A 15 -0.87 -1.86 14.15
C GLU A 15 -2.37 -1.53 14.27
N ARG A 16 -2.72 -0.26 14.51
CA ARG A 16 -4.10 0.24 14.64
C ARG A 16 -4.56 1.07 13.44
N ALA A 17 -3.68 1.27 12.46
CA ALA A 17 -3.93 1.97 11.21
C ALA A 17 -4.01 0.97 10.04
N TYR A 18 -2.97 0.89 9.22
CA TYR A 18 -2.91 0.00 8.06
C TYR A 18 -2.25 -1.35 8.35
N GLY A 19 -1.92 -1.62 9.61
CA GLY A 19 -1.20 -2.81 10.06
C GLY A 19 0.30 -2.70 9.81
N GLU A 20 1.01 -3.73 10.27
CA GLU A 20 2.43 -3.92 9.96
C GLU A 20 2.62 -4.29 8.49
N ARG A 21 3.75 -3.87 7.91
CA ARG A 21 4.20 -4.36 6.61
C ARG A 21 4.51 -5.86 6.73
N LYS A 22 4.03 -6.65 5.79
CA LYS A 22 4.24 -8.10 5.73
C LYS A 22 5.15 -8.43 4.55
N ASP A 23 6.30 -9.03 4.84
CA ASP A 23 7.24 -9.48 3.81
C ASP A 23 6.63 -10.59 2.93
N GLU A 24 5.71 -11.37 3.47
CA GLU A 24 4.96 -12.41 2.73
C GLU A 24 4.06 -11.83 1.61
N LEU A 25 3.75 -10.54 1.67
CA LEU A 25 2.99 -9.82 0.65
C LEU A 25 3.89 -9.15 -0.41
N VAL A 26 5.20 -9.38 -0.34
CA VAL A 26 6.18 -8.92 -1.32
C VAL A 26 6.59 -10.11 -2.19
N ILE A 27 6.51 -9.95 -3.50
CA ILE A 27 6.84 -10.97 -4.48
C ILE A 27 7.96 -10.43 -5.37
N ILE A 28 9.02 -11.22 -5.52
CA ILE A 28 10.08 -10.96 -6.50
C ILE A 28 9.89 -11.95 -7.64
N ALA A 29 9.71 -11.44 -8.85
CA ALA A 29 9.54 -12.24 -10.05
C ALA A 29 10.59 -11.87 -11.11
N PRO A 30 11.07 -12.83 -11.92
CA PRO A 30 11.89 -12.53 -13.08
C PRO A 30 11.12 -11.64 -14.07
N VAL A 31 11.81 -10.65 -14.66
CA VAL A 31 11.20 -9.77 -15.68
C VAL A 31 10.73 -10.54 -16.92
N GLU A 32 11.25 -11.75 -17.15
CA GLU A 32 10.82 -12.64 -18.24
C GLU A 32 9.38 -13.14 -18.09
N GLN A 33 8.83 -13.14 -16.87
CA GLN A 33 7.42 -13.49 -16.63
C GLN A 33 6.45 -12.37 -17.00
N ILE A 34 6.97 -11.16 -17.25
CA ILE A 34 6.17 -10.00 -17.63
C ILE A 34 5.71 -10.21 -19.09
N PRO A 35 4.40 -10.10 -19.39
CA PRO A 35 3.90 -10.28 -20.73
C PRO A 35 4.61 -9.36 -21.75
N PRO A 36 4.96 -9.85 -22.95
CA PRO A 36 5.60 -9.03 -23.96
C PRO A 36 4.70 -7.85 -24.34
N GLY A 37 5.21 -6.63 -24.16
CA GLY A 37 4.48 -5.38 -24.40
C GLY A 37 4.06 -4.63 -23.14
N LEU A 38 4.06 -5.28 -21.97
CA LEU A 38 3.90 -4.59 -20.69
C LEU A 38 5.27 -4.04 -20.25
N LYS A 39 5.34 -2.73 -20.03
CA LYS A 39 6.52 -2.04 -19.48
C LYS A 39 6.13 -1.45 -18.13
N PRO A 40 6.31 -2.19 -17.03
CA PRO A 40 5.96 -1.68 -15.72
C PRO A 40 6.89 -0.55 -15.29
N GLU A 41 6.33 0.41 -14.56
CA GLU A 41 7.07 1.53 -13.97
C GLU A 41 7.03 1.46 -12.44
N ILE A 42 8.08 1.92 -11.76
CA ILE A 42 8.11 2.00 -10.29
C ILE A 42 6.94 2.88 -9.82
N GLY A 43 6.17 2.37 -8.85
CA GLY A 43 4.97 2.99 -8.31
C GLY A 43 3.67 2.61 -9.02
N GLN A 44 3.75 2.00 -10.21
CA GLN A 44 2.57 1.54 -10.95
C GLN A 44 1.84 0.42 -10.20
N MET A 45 0.51 0.43 -10.27
CA MET A 45 -0.33 -0.68 -9.79
C MET A 45 -0.55 -1.68 -10.93
N LEU A 46 -0.28 -2.95 -10.68
CA LEU A 46 -0.50 -4.06 -11.60
C LEU A 46 -1.56 -5.01 -11.03
N GLU A 47 -2.33 -5.60 -11.93
CA GLU A 47 -3.28 -6.67 -11.62
C GLU A 47 -2.62 -8.01 -11.92
N VAL A 48 -2.44 -8.81 -10.88
CA VAL A 48 -1.77 -10.11 -10.93
C VAL A 48 -2.77 -11.21 -10.63
N GLY A 49 -2.84 -12.24 -11.47
CA GLY A 49 -3.67 -13.41 -11.21
C GLY A 49 -3.11 -14.23 -10.04
N GLY A 50 -3.91 -14.41 -8.99
CA GLY A 50 -3.59 -15.26 -7.84
C GLY A 50 -3.87 -16.74 -8.12
N ALA A 51 -3.29 -17.61 -7.29
CA ALA A 51 -3.42 -19.07 -7.43
C ALA A 51 -4.86 -19.60 -7.33
N SER A 52 -5.74 -18.87 -6.63
CA SER A 52 -7.16 -19.21 -6.47
C SER A 52 -8.07 -18.68 -7.58
N GLY A 53 -7.51 -17.99 -8.59
CA GLY A 53 -8.26 -17.34 -9.66
C GLY A 53 -8.70 -15.91 -9.35
N ASP A 54 -8.40 -15.40 -8.15
CA ASP A 54 -8.63 -14.00 -7.79
C ASP A 54 -7.61 -13.06 -8.47
N ILE A 55 -7.99 -11.79 -8.67
CA ILE A 55 -7.07 -10.75 -9.16
C ILE A 55 -6.55 -9.96 -7.96
N LEU A 56 -5.23 -9.95 -7.79
CA LEU A 56 -4.53 -9.18 -6.77
C LEU A 56 -3.98 -7.89 -7.36
N LYS A 57 -4.16 -6.77 -6.65
CA LYS A 57 -3.57 -5.48 -7.03
C LYS A 57 -2.27 -5.27 -6.26
N MET A 58 -1.16 -5.17 -6.97
CA MET A 58 0.17 -5.04 -6.39
C MET A 58 0.89 -3.82 -6.97
N ARG A 59 1.70 -3.14 -6.16
CA ARG A 59 2.52 -2.00 -6.59
C ARG A 59 3.90 -2.49 -7.00
N VAL A 60 4.42 -1.98 -8.11
CA VAL A 60 5.85 -2.14 -8.46
C VAL A 60 6.66 -1.26 -7.51
N VAL A 61 7.50 -1.87 -6.67
CA VAL A 61 8.34 -1.15 -5.70
C VAL A 61 9.81 -1.11 -6.13
N GLU A 62 10.24 -2.06 -6.96
CA GLU A 62 11.59 -2.13 -7.50
C GLU A 62 11.55 -2.78 -8.88
N LEU A 63 12.44 -2.33 -9.76
CA LEU A 63 12.60 -2.88 -11.12
C LEU A 63 14.08 -2.82 -11.50
N ASP A 64 14.64 -3.98 -11.77
CA ASP A 64 16.03 -4.17 -12.23
C ASP A 64 16.06 -4.90 -13.57
N GLU A 65 17.26 -5.09 -14.14
CA GLU A 65 17.46 -5.79 -15.42
C GLU A 65 16.97 -7.25 -15.40
N LYS A 66 16.87 -7.87 -14.21
CA LYS A 66 16.54 -9.29 -14.05
C LYS A 66 15.24 -9.55 -13.32
N ASN A 67 14.87 -8.66 -12.39
CA ASN A 67 13.76 -8.90 -11.47
C ASN A 67 12.84 -7.68 -11.38
N ILE A 68 11.59 -7.96 -11.07
CA ILE A 68 10.59 -6.98 -10.65
C ILE A 68 10.12 -7.35 -9.25
N THR A 69 10.00 -6.36 -8.37
CA THR A 69 9.48 -6.53 -7.02
C THR A 69 8.10 -5.91 -6.94
N LEU A 70 7.11 -6.72 -6.56
CA LEU A 70 5.71 -6.37 -6.44
C LEU A 70 5.29 -6.43 -4.97
N ASP A 71 4.56 -5.42 -4.51
CA ASP A 71 4.15 -5.28 -3.12
C ASP A 71 2.62 -5.17 -3.02
N ALA A 72 1.99 -6.09 -2.30
CA ALA A 72 0.55 -6.10 -2.02
C ALA A 72 0.20 -5.46 -0.67
N ASN A 73 1.18 -4.91 0.07
CA ASN A 73 0.90 -4.22 1.32
C ASN A 73 0.08 -2.94 1.08
N PRO A 74 -0.80 -2.57 2.02
CA PRO A 74 -1.37 -1.22 2.04
C PRO A 74 -0.28 -0.15 1.94
N PRO A 75 -0.48 0.97 1.22
CA PRO A 75 0.57 1.96 0.97
C PRO A 75 1.23 2.54 2.23
N LEU A 76 0.52 2.54 3.36
CA LEU A 76 0.97 3.09 4.65
C LEU A 76 1.22 1.99 5.70
N ALA A 77 1.30 0.72 5.29
CA ALA A 77 1.62 -0.37 6.21
C ALA A 77 3.00 -0.17 6.85
N GLY A 78 3.10 -0.45 8.15
CA GLY A 78 4.30 -0.23 8.97
C GLY A 78 4.56 1.24 9.34
N GLN A 79 3.68 2.18 8.97
CA GLN A 79 3.83 3.60 9.32
C GLN A 79 2.87 4.02 10.44
N ASN A 80 3.41 4.73 11.43
CA ASN A 80 2.59 5.46 12.41
C ASN A 80 2.01 6.70 11.73
N LEU A 81 0.72 6.92 11.87
CA LEU A 81 0.02 8.02 11.23
C LEU A 81 -0.34 9.09 12.24
N THR A 82 0.11 10.32 12.00
CA THR A 82 -0.31 11.49 12.77
C THR A 82 -1.30 12.29 11.95
N PHE A 83 -2.51 12.46 12.47
CA PHE A 83 -3.57 13.25 11.87
C PHE A 83 -3.84 14.47 12.73
N GLN A 84 -3.95 15.63 12.09
CA GLN A 84 -4.56 16.80 12.70
C GLN A 84 -6.04 16.79 12.31
N ILE A 85 -6.92 16.67 13.29
CA ILE A 85 -8.37 16.55 13.10
C ILE A 85 -9.02 17.83 13.62
N GLU A 86 -9.83 18.48 12.78
CA GLU A 86 -10.67 19.60 13.17
C GLU A 86 -12.14 19.16 13.15
N LEU A 87 -12.90 19.44 14.22
CA LEU A 87 -14.33 19.15 14.23
C LEU A 87 -15.10 20.31 13.56
N VAL A 88 -15.47 20.12 12.29
CA VAL A 88 -16.14 21.17 11.50
C VAL A 88 -17.62 21.33 11.86
N GLU A 89 -18.34 20.23 12.11
CA GLU A 89 -19.77 20.25 12.46
C GLU A 89 -20.15 18.97 13.21
N ARG A 90 -21.26 19.00 13.97
CA ARG A 90 -21.87 17.81 14.59
C ARG A 90 -23.40 17.90 14.50
N ASN A 91 -24.00 16.85 13.92
CA ASN A 91 -25.46 16.66 13.88
C ASN A 91 -26.03 16.18 15.22
#